data_AF-A0A918FIB0-F1
#
_entry.id   AF-A0A918FIB0-F1
#
_cell.length_a   1.000
_cell.length_b   1.000
_cell.length_c   1.000
_cell.angle_alpha   90.00
_cell.angle_beta   90.00
_cell.angle_gamma   90.00
#
_symmetry.space_group_name_H-M   'P 1'
#
loop_
_entity.id
_entity.type
_entity.pdbx_description
1 polymer ?
#
loop_
_entity_poly.entity_id
_entity_poly.type
_entity_poly.pdbx_seq_one_letter_code
_entity_poly.pdbx_strand_id
1 'polypeptide(L)'
;MSATTASPAAPAAHTQRPNRAPGTEIHPPMGDGGTWVLQRGPRYIRVSPDVAGLAQHFDGERDHAELARLMGGTWSAAMVGFAVRRLDELGLIDDGEMKAPRREGRLKLVPPFTFQFTLLRPGRAMQSLQPLFVRLGNRYLIGAALLTALAGLAALAVQNTYVQGSLSGPLSPLTYLGVLVGLIAGTSIHELGHAATLIRYGGRPSRIGIMLFYLMPAFFCDVSDAWRLPQRRQRVHVALAGPAVQTFLAGAAALAAWPLAEGGLKTTLVFFALGSYLTGLLNLLPFIKLDGYIALMSHADIPYLRDRAITDARRAIARLLFGGRYERELTTRWTTWYGLACMVFPLYLLSTALQLWIDLLRRGGWIGVSLAACGVSYGLYFLGRGARRLAGEVRAAGAARLRVATVTGALAALATALLFLPVPHTVSAAYVTRADGVELVLLDGADTDRIKPGQRVTLTANGPVLHPTTGTATVGAEAPDGTAPLSSFFPIALGEAYDLPVTGYRLTLDRVPDEPTGAAEVDTGRLPLWEVAHRTYLSPFLP
;
A
#
# COMPACT_ATOMS: atom_id res chain seq x y z
N MET A 1 -40.46 -22.71 25.76
CA MET A 1 -41.35 -21.63 26.22
C MET A 1 -40.45 -20.42 26.46
N SER A 2 -40.54 -19.26 25.81
CA SER A 2 -41.36 -18.77 24.70
C SER A 2 -40.41 -18.05 23.74
N ALA A 3 -40.55 -18.30 22.45
CA ALA A 3 -39.87 -17.53 21.42
C ALA A 3 -40.46 -16.11 21.46
N THR A 4 -39.67 -15.14 21.91
CA THR A 4 -39.99 -13.72 21.70
C THR A 4 -39.82 -13.45 20.21
N THR A 5 -40.88 -13.66 19.45
CA THR A 5 -41.05 -13.07 18.12
C THR A 5 -41.03 -11.57 18.32
N ALA A 6 -39.86 -10.95 18.15
CA ALA A 6 -39.76 -9.51 18.00
C ALA A 6 -40.67 -9.13 16.83
N SER A 7 -41.76 -8.42 17.15
CA SER A 7 -42.58 -7.74 16.16
C SER A 7 -41.65 -6.89 15.28
N PRO A 8 -41.79 -6.90 13.94
CA PRO A 8 -40.95 -6.05 13.10
C PRO A 8 -41.13 -4.61 13.57
N ALA A 9 -40.05 -3.98 14.01
CA ALA A 9 -40.06 -2.58 14.42
C ALA A 9 -40.78 -1.76 13.34
N ALA A 10 -41.71 -0.89 13.77
CA ALA A 10 -42.44 -0.03 12.84
C ALA A 10 -41.43 0.68 11.92
N PRO A 11 -41.64 0.69 10.59
CA PRO A 11 -40.72 1.33 9.66
C PRO A 11 -40.53 2.78 10.08
N ALA A 12 -39.27 3.20 10.24
CA ALA A 12 -38.90 4.54 10.64
C ALA A 12 -39.62 5.57 9.75
N ALA A 13 -40.10 6.66 10.33
CA ALA A 13 -41.04 7.57 9.67
C ALA A 13 -40.54 8.08 8.30
N HIS A 14 -39.24 8.34 8.18
CA HIS A 14 -38.58 8.78 6.95
C HIS A 14 -38.57 7.73 5.82
N THR A 15 -38.76 6.46 6.16
CA THR A 15 -38.86 5.37 5.17
C THR A 15 -40.26 5.19 4.60
N GLN A 16 -41.31 5.73 5.23
CA GLN A 16 -42.69 5.56 4.76
C GLN A 16 -42.97 6.40 3.50
N ARG A 17 -42.40 7.61 3.46
CA ARG A 17 -42.41 8.51 2.30
C ARG A 17 -40.95 8.87 1.96
N PRO A 18 -40.27 8.02 1.18
CA PRO A 18 -38.84 8.13 0.99
C PRO A 18 -38.49 9.39 0.18
N ASN A 19 -37.59 10.21 0.73
CA ASN A 19 -36.88 11.24 -0.01
C ASN A 19 -35.45 10.78 -0.29
N ARG A 20 -34.87 11.20 -1.42
CA ARG A 20 -33.45 10.92 -1.68
C ARG A 20 -32.58 11.67 -0.68
N ALA A 21 -31.60 10.97 -0.11
CA ALA A 21 -30.58 11.61 0.70
C ALA A 21 -29.94 12.79 -0.07
N PRO A 22 -29.76 13.97 0.55
CA PRO A 22 -29.19 15.13 -0.11
C PRO A 22 -27.84 14.82 -0.78
N GLY A 23 -27.68 15.28 -2.04
CA GLY A 23 -26.49 15.03 -2.86
C GLY A 23 -26.34 13.61 -3.40
N THR A 24 -27.44 12.83 -3.42
CA THR A 24 -27.50 11.56 -4.16
C THR A 24 -27.75 11.82 -5.64
N GLU A 25 -26.84 11.35 -6.49
CA GLU A 25 -26.92 11.45 -7.95
C GLU A 25 -27.23 10.08 -8.56
N ILE A 26 -28.08 10.06 -9.59
CA ILE A 26 -28.44 8.84 -10.32
C ILE A 26 -27.80 8.89 -11.69
N HIS A 27 -26.85 8.00 -11.94
CA HIS A 27 -26.10 7.94 -13.19
C HIS A 27 -26.67 6.88 -14.12
N PRO A 28 -27.03 7.23 -15.37
CA PRO A 28 -27.52 6.27 -16.34
C PRO A 28 -26.42 5.30 -16.79
N PRO A 29 -26.80 4.10 -17.28
CA PRO A 29 -25.87 3.12 -17.80
C PRO A 29 -25.07 3.65 -19.01
N MET A 30 -23.87 3.11 -19.23
CA MET A 30 -23.08 3.39 -20.44
C MET A 30 -23.38 2.36 -21.53
N GLY A 31 -24.06 2.78 -22.59
CA GLY A 31 -24.45 1.90 -23.71
C GLY A 31 -25.45 0.81 -23.33
N ASP A 32 -25.78 -0.04 -24.30
CA ASP A 32 -26.72 -1.14 -24.10
C ASP A 32 -26.15 -2.19 -23.13
N GLY A 33 -26.94 -2.57 -22.12
CA GLY A 33 -26.54 -3.52 -21.07
C GLY A 33 -25.68 -2.93 -19.93
N GLY A 34 -25.47 -1.61 -19.89
CA GLY A 34 -24.82 -0.95 -18.76
C GLY A 34 -25.64 -1.04 -17.47
N THR A 35 -25.01 -0.76 -16.32
CA THR A 35 -25.70 -0.76 -15.01
C THR A 35 -25.93 0.66 -14.53
N TRP A 36 -27.10 0.91 -13.94
CA TRP A 36 -27.38 2.17 -13.25
C TRP A 36 -26.53 2.28 -11.98
N VAL A 37 -26.11 3.50 -11.65
CA VAL A 37 -25.29 3.73 -10.46
C VAL A 37 -25.89 4.86 -9.63
N LEU A 38 -26.18 4.58 -8.37
CA LEU A 38 -26.49 5.58 -7.36
C LEU A 38 -25.18 6.03 -6.71
N GLN A 39 -24.93 7.33 -6.72
CA GLN A 39 -23.75 7.94 -6.13
C GLN A 39 -24.14 8.86 -4.97
N ARG A 40 -23.49 8.70 -3.81
CA ARG A 40 -23.54 9.68 -2.72
C ARG A 40 -22.13 9.93 -2.21
N GLY A 41 -21.60 11.12 -2.48
CA GLY A 41 -20.19 11.44 -2.20
C GLY A 41 -19.24 10.45 -2.91
N PRO A 42 -18.34 9.75 -2.19
CA PRO A 42 -17.40 8.78 -2.77
C PRO A 42 -17.99 7.37 -2.95
N ARG A 43 -19.24 7.12 -2.56
CA ARG A 43 -19.86 5.79 -2.64
C ARG A 43 -20.61 5.64 -3.96
N TYR A 44 -20.26 4.59 -4.71
CA TYR A 44 -20.92 4.20 -5.94
C TYR A 44 -21.59 2.85 -5.75
N ILE A 45 -22.91 2.79 -5.96
CA ILE A 45 -23.72 1.59 -5.75
C ILE A 45 -24.38 1.24 -7.07
N ARG A 46 -24.02 0.07 -7.63
CA ARG A 46 -24.66 -0.47 -8.83
C ARG A 46 -26.04 -1.01 -8.48
N VAL A 47 -27.05 -0.58 -9.21
CA VAL A 47 -28.46 -0.95 -9.02
C VAL A 47 -29.10 -1.42 -10.32
N SER A 48 -30.18 -2.20 -10.21
CA SER A 48 -30.97 -2.58 -11.39
C SER A 48 -31.69 -1.35 -11.97
N PRO A 49 -32.09 -1.41 -13.26
CA PRO A 49 -32.91 -0.35 -13.87
C PRO A 49 -34.18 -0.05 -13.09
N ASP A 50 -34.85 -1.08 -12.57
CA ASP A 50 -36.10 -0.92 -11.82
C ASP A 50 -35.87 -0.17 -10.50
N VAL A 51 -34.78 -0.49 -9.79
CA VAL A 51 -34.43 0.21 -8.53
C VAL A 51 -33.98 1.64 -8.81
N ALA A 52 -33.27 1.89 -9.91
CA ALA A 52 -32.90 3.25 -10.32
C ALA A 52 -34.13 4.08 -10.70
N GLY A 53 -35.06 3.49 -11.46
CA GLY A 53 -36.35 4.08 -11.81
C GLY A 53 -37.16 4.40 -10.56
N LEU A 54 -37.23 3.48 -9.59
CA LEU A 54 -37.88 3.72 -8.31
C LEU A 54 -37.22 4.91 -7.56
N ALA A 55 -35.89 4.94 -7.48
CA ALA A 55 -35.15 6.00 -6.80
C ALA A 55 -35.30 7.38 -7.46
N GLN A 56 -35.62 7.45 -8.77
CA GLN A 56 -35.94 8.71 -9.45
C GLN A 56 -37.24 9.35 -8.95
N HIS A 57 -38.12 8.57 -8.33
CA HIS A 57 -39.42 9.02 -7.81
C HIS A 57 -39.44 9.28 -6.31
N PHE A 58 -38.31 9.12 -5.61
CA PHE A 58 -38.18 9.46 -4.19
C PHE A 58 -38.08 10.98 -4.00
N ASP A 59 -39.17 11.58 -3.59
CA ASP A 59 -39.33 13.03 -3.36
C ASP A 59 -39.82 13.38 -1.95
N GLY A 60 -40.06 12.38 -1.10
CA GLY A 60 -40.58 12.58 0.26
C GLY A 60 -42.09 12.77 0.34
N GLU A 61 -42.80 12.77 -0.79
CA GLU A 61 -44.26 12.98 -0.82
C GLU A 61 -45.01 11.66 -0.92
N ARG A 62 -44.55 10.76 -1.81
CA ARG A 62 -45.27 9.54 -2.17
C ARG A 62 -45.02 8.39 -1.20
N ASP A 63 -46.09 7.66 -0.86
CA ASP A 63 -45.98 6.45 -0.04
C ASP A 63 -45.62 5.19 -0.86
N HIS A 64 -45.40 4.06 -0.20
CA HIS A 64 -45.03 2.81 -0.87
C HIS A 64 -46.09 2.29 -1.85
N ALA A 65 -47.37 2.55 -1.61
CA ALA A 65 -48.46 2.11 -2.47
C ALA A 65 -48.60 2.99 -3.72
N GLU A 66 -48.40 4.29 -3.58
CA GLU A 66 -48.31 5.25 -4.69
C GLU A 66 -47.11 4.98 -5.59
N LEU A 67 -45.92 4.76 -5.00
CA LEU A 67 -44.72 4.40 -5.75
C LEU A 67 -44.87 3.07 -6.49
N ALA A 68 -45.51 2.07 -5.86
CA ALA A 68 -45.80 0.79 -6.51
C ALA A 68 -46.75 0.94 -7.70
N ARG A 69 -47.82 1.75 -7.55
CA ARG A 69 -48.75 2.07 -8.65
C ARG A 69 -48.05 2.79 -9.81
N LEU A 70 -47.15 3.71 -9.49
CA LEU A 70 -46.42 4.51 -10.48
C LEU A 70 -45.38 3.70 -11.24
N MET A 71 -44.65 2.80 -10.56
CA MET A 71 -43.71 1.88 -11.20
C MET A 71 -44.42 0.82 -12.06
N GLY A 72 -45.64 0.45 -11.68
CA GLY A 72 -46.45 -0.55 -12.36
C GLY A 72 -45.83 -1.97 -12.36
N GLY A 73 -46.46 -2.88 -13.09
CA GLY A 73 -45.96 -4.24 -13.31
C GLY A 73 -45.87 -5.09 -12.03
N THR A 74 -44.70 -5.64 -11.74
CA THR A 74 -44.45 -6.56 -10.61
C THR A 74 -44.20 -5.85 -9.28
N TRP A 75 -44.21 -4.52 -9.23
CA TRP A 75 -43.95 -3.78 -8.00
C TRP A 75 -45.15 -3.78 -7.05
N SER A 76 -44.97 -4.36 -5.86
CA SER A 76 -45.92 -4.26 -4.74
C SER A 76 -45.41 -3.26 -3.69
N ALA A 77 -46.31 -2.72 -2.87
CA ALA A 77 -45.93 -1.85 -1.76
C ALA A 77 -44.91 -2.51 -0.81
N ALA A 78 -45.02 -3.83 -0.60
CA ALA A 78 -44.07 -4.59 0.21
C ALA A 78 -42.66 -4.64 -0.43
N MET A 79 -42.58 -4.78 -1.77
CA MET A 79 -41.30 -4.75 -2.51
C MET A 79 -40.68 -3.36 -2.50
N VAL A 80 -41.48 -2.30 -2.66
CA VAL A 80 -41.01 -0.91 -2.50
C VAL A 80 -40.46 -0.71 -1.09
N GLY A 81 -41.21 -1.12 -0.06
CA GLY A 81 -40.74 -1.03 1.33
C GLY A 81 -39.46 -1.82 1.60
N PHE A 82 -39.28 -2.98 0.98
CA PHE A 82 -38.01 -3.72 1.05
C PHE A 82 -36.85 -2.96 0.37
N ALA A 83 -37.07 -2.44 -0.84
CA ALA A 83 -36.06 -1.67 -1.55
C ALA A 83 -35.67 -0.40 -0.80
N VAL A 84 -36.64 0.34 -0.26
CA VAL A 84 -36.42 1.55 0.54
C VAL A 84 -35.59 1.23 1.77
N ARG A 85 -35.93 0.18 2.54
CA ARG A 85 -35.13 -0.24 3.71
C ARG A 85 -33.69 -0.57 3.33
N ARG A 86 -33.46 -1.26 2.22
CA ARG A 86 -32.10 -1.57 1.75
C ARG A 86 -31.32 -0.32 1.32
N LEU A 87 -31.99 0.65 0.71
CA LEU A 87 -31.36 1.92 0.34
C LEU A 87 -31.10 2.80 1.58
N ASP A 88 -31.97 2.73 2.58
CA ASP A 88 -31.82 3.40 3.88
C ASP A 88 -30.63 2.83 4.67
N GLU A 89 -30.47 1.50 4.72
CA GLU A 89 -29.28 0.82 5.28
C GLU A 89 -27.97 1.27 4.61
N LEU A 90 -28.03 1.66 3.34
CA LEU A 90 -26.90 2.20 2.58
C LEU A 90 -26.71 3.71 2.76
N GLY A 91 -27.65 4.37 3.45
CA GLY A 91 -27.69 5.81 3.69
C GLY A 91 -28.03 6.61 2.43
N LEU A 92 -28.93 6.10 1.58
CA LEU A 92 -29.39 6.76 0.35
C LEU A 92 -30.79 7.37 0.48
N ILE A 93 -31.48 7.15 1.61
CA ILE A 93 -32.74 7.79 1.96
C ILE A 93 -32.45 8.90 2.97
N ASP A 94 -33.13 10.03 2.82
CA ASP A 94 -33.00 11.16 3.75
C ASP A 94 -33.72 10.84 5.06
N ASP A 95 -33.00 10.94 6.18
CA ASP A 95 -33.54 10.79 7.55
C ASP A 95 -33.88 12.15 8.19
N GLY A 96 -33.68 13.26 7.46
CA GLY A 96 -33.91 14.63 7.94
C GLY A 96 -32.72 15.23 8.71
N GLU A 97 -31.76 14.41 9.15
CA GLU A 97 -30.50 14.86 9.77
C GLU A 97 -29.33 14.84 8.77
N MET A 98 -29.50 14.14 7.65
CA MET A 98 -28.50 14.02 6.60
C MET A 98 -28.15 15.38 5.98
N LYS A 99 -26.88 15.75 6.08
CA LYS A 99 -26.34 16.87 5.31
C LYS A 99 -25.90 16.41 3.93
N ALA A 100 -26.11 17.28 2.94
CA ALA A 100 -25.54 17.08 1.61
C ALA A 100 -24.01 16.94 1.73
N PRO A 101 -23.39 15.96 1.05
CA PRO A 101 -21.95 15.87 1.00
C PRO A 101 -21.39 17.20 0.49
N ARG A 102 -20.43 17.77 1.22
CA ARG A 102 -19.74 18.99 0.80
C ARG A 102 -19.20 18.78 -0.62
N ARG A 103 -19.51 19.70 -1.53
CA ARG A 103 -18.90 19.72 -2.87
C ARG A 103 -17.39 19.64 -2.69
N GLU A 104 -16.80 18.61 -3.29
CA GLU A 104 -15.38 18.35 -3.10
C GLU A 104 -14.58 19.54 -3.66
N GLY A 105 -13.86 20.21 -2.78
CA GLY A 105 -12.95 21.30 -3.13
C GLY A 105 -11.78 20.79 -3.97
N ARG A 106 -10.84 21.68 -4.29
CA ARG A 106 -9.60 21.25 -4.95
C ARG A 106 -8.75 20.35 -4.05
N LEU A 107 -8.78 20.59 -2.74
CA LEU A 107 -8.11 19.78 -1.74
C LEU A 107 -9.09 18.77 -1.11
N LYS A 108 -8.69 17.50 -1.07
CA LYS A 108 -9.41 16.42 -0.39
C LYS A 108 -8.46 15.63 0.50
N LEU A 109 -8.79 15.55 1.78
CA LEU A 109 -8.06 14.73 2.74
C LEU A 109 -8.71 13.35 2.83
N VAL A 110 -7.98 12.30 2.48
CA VAL A 110 -8.39 10.91 2.65
C VAL A 110 -7.51 10.30 3.74
N PRO A 111 -8.07 9.95 4.91
CA PRO A 111 -7.30 9.32 5.97
C PRO A 111 -6.86 7.89 5.59
N PRO A 112 -5.66 7.44 6.01
CA PRO A 112 -4.59 8.18 6.70
C PRO A 112 -3.65 8.91 5.72
N PHE A 113 -3.23 10.12 6.09
CA PHE A 113 -2.14 10.88 5.43
C PHE A 113 -2.18 10.99 3.90
N THR A 114 -3.36 10.95 3.27
CA THR A 114 -3.49 11.17 1.83
C THR A 114 -4.10 12.52 1.54
N PHE A 115 -3.32 13.43 0.95
CA PHE A 115 -3.79 14.75 0.52
C PHE A 115 -3.93 14.74 -0.99
N GLN A 116 -5.12 14.96 -1.52
CA GLN A 116 -5.38 15.02 -2.96
C GLN A 116 -5.63 16.46 -3.38
N PHE A 117 -4.84 16.95 -4.33
CA PHE A 117 -4.98 18.24 -4.95
C PHE A 117 -5.41 18.07 -6.41
N THR A 118 -6.67 18.43 -6.69
CA THR A 118 -7.24 18.37 -8.04
C THR A 118 -6.69 19.52 -8.87
N LEU A 119 -5.92 19.18 -9.91
CA LEU A 119 -5.39 20.15 -10.88
C LEU A 119 -6.40 20.41 -12.00
N LEU A 120 -6.97 19.34 -12.54
CA LEU A 120 -7.75 19.35 -13.76
C LEU A 120 -9.07 18.60 -13.53
N ARG A 121 -10.15 19.16 -14.07
CA ARG A 121 -11.46 18.50 -14.17
C ARG A 121 -11.75 18.31 -15.66
N PRO A 122 -11.20 17.26 -16.28
CA PRO A 122 -11.17 17.15 -17.74
C PRO A 122 -12.56 17.06 -18.38
N GLY A 123 -13.59 16.64 -17.63
CA GLY A 123 -14.98 16.69 -18.07
C GLY A 123 -15.19 16.03 -19.43
N ARG A 124 -15.82 16.75 -20.36
CA ARG A 124 -16.00 16.26 -21.75
C ARG A 124 -14.82 16.54 -22.67
N ALA A 125 -13.86 17.40 -22.28
CA ALA A 125 -12.78 17.82 -23.17
C ALA A 125 -11.86 16.64 -23.56
N MET A 126 -11.56 15.74 -22.62
CA MET A 126 -10.74 14.54 -22.91
C MET A 126 -11.43 13.49 -23.78
N GLN A 127 -12.76 13.55 -23.99
CA GLN A 127 -13.43 12.65 -24.95
C GLN A 127 -13.04 12.94 -26.39
N SER A 128 -12.57 14.15 -26.71
CA SER A 128 -12.05 14.46 -28.05
C SER A 128 -10.84 13.58 -28.42
N LEU A 129 -10.12 13.04 -27.42
CA LEU A 129 -8.99 12.13 -27.59
C LEU A 129 -9.39 10.65 -27.69
N GLN A 130 -10.67 10.32 -27.57
CA GLN A 130 -11.16 8.95 -27.72
C GLN A 130 -10.69 8.23 -28.99
N PRO A 131 -10.73 8.81 -30.20
CA PRO A 131 -10.26 8.10 -31.40
C PRO A 131 -8.77 7.75 -31.33
N LEU A 132 -7.95 8.58 -30.69
CA LEU A 132 -6.53 8.29 -30.46
C LEU A 132 -6.37 7.09 -29.52
N PHE A 133 -7.08 7.07 -28.38
CA PHE A 133 -6.98 5.97 -27.42
C PHE A 133 -7.55 4.65 -27.94
N VAL A 134 -8.55 4.69 -28.81
CA VAL A 134 -9.03 3.50 -29.53
C VAL A 134 -7.93 2.93 -30.42
N ARG A 135 -7.20 3.78 -31.17
CA ARG A 135 -6.06 3.35 -32.00
C ARG A 135 -4.91 2.80 -31.17
N LEU A 136 -4.54 3.47 -30.08
CA LEU A 136 -3.49 3.02 -29.15
C LEU A 136 -3.86 1.69 -28.48
N GLY A 137 -5.15 1.43 -28.30
CA GLY A 137 -5.68 0.17 -27.78
C GLY A 137 -5.67 -1.02 -28.75
N ASN A 138 -5.01 -0.90 -29.92
CA ASN A 138 -4.87 -1.98 -30.88
C ASN A 138 -4.09 -3.16 -30.29
N ARG A 139 -4.56 -4.40 -30.53
CA ARG A 139 -3.92 -5.64 -30.06
C ARG A 139 -2.45 -5.75 -30.45
N TYR A 140 -2.06 -5.22 -31.61
CA TYR A 140 -0.66 -5.25 -32.05
C TYR A 140 0.21 -4.30 -31.23
N LEU A 141 -0.30 -3.12 -30.87
CA LEU A 141 0.41 -2.18 -30.00
C LEU A 141 0.52 -2.70 -28.57
N ILE A 142 -0.53 -3.36 -28.06
CA ILE A 142 -0.49 -4.05 -26.76
C ILE A 142 0.55 -5.19 -26.79
N GLY A 143 0.57 -5.98 -27.87
CA GLY A 143 1.56 -7.04 -28.07
C GLY A 143 2.99 -6.50 -28.15
N ALA A 144 3.20 -5.39 -28.87
CA ALA A 144 4.48 -4.71 -28.94
C ALA A 144 4.90 -4.16 -27.56
N ALA A 145 3.99 -3.55 -26.81
CA ALA A 145 4.29 -3.04 -25.47
C ALA A 145 4.67 -4.18 -24.49
N LEU A 146 3.97 -5.32 -24.55
CA LEU A 146 4.33 -6.51 -23.79
C LEU A 146 5.69 -7.05 -24.20
N LEU A 147 5.98 -7.11 -25.51
CA LEU A 147 7.28 -7.53 -26.02
C LEU A 147 8.40 -6.59 -25.52
N THR A 148 8.19 -5.27 -25.54
CA THR A 148 9.13 -4.29 -24.96
C THR A 148 9.34 -4.53 -23.47
N ALA A 149 8.27 -4.79 -22.71
CA ALA A 149 8.37 -5.10 -21.29
C ALA A 149 9.15 -6.39 -21.02
N LEU A 150 8.99 -7.44 -21.84
CA LEU A 150 9.74 -8.69 -21.69
C LEU A 150 11.19 -8.56 -22.16
N ALA A 151 11.42 -7.88 -23.29
CA ALA A 151 12.74 -7.62 -23.83
C ALA A 151 13.57 -6.74 -22.87
N GLY A 152 12.94 -5.81 -22.16
CA GLY A 152 13.60 -5.04 -21.09
C GLY A 152 14.03 -5.88 -19.89
N LEU A 153 13.27 -6.90 -19.49
CA LEU A 153 13.70 -7.83 -18.44
C LEU A 153 14.90 -8.65 -18.91
N ALA A 154 14.87 -9.16 -20.14
CA ALA A 154 16.02 -9.81 -20.75
C ALA A 154 17.22 -8.84 -20.85
N ALA A 155 16.96 -7.57 -21.14
CA ALA A 155 17.97 -6.53 -21.22
C ALA A 155 18.69 -6.31 -19.87
N LEU A 156 17.94 -6.30 -18.76
CA LEU A 156 18.51 -6.21 -17.42
C LEU A 156 19.28 -7.49 -17.03
N ALA A 157 18.75 -8.66 -17.43
CA ALA A 157 19.35 -9.95 -17.11
C ALA A 157 20.73 -10.13 -17.75
N VAL A 158 20.92 -9.72 -19.01
CA VAL A 158 22.26 -9.80 -19.64
C VAL A 158 23.18 -8.69 -19.13
N GLN A 159 22.65 -7.54 -18.71
CA GLN A 159 23.42 -6.49 -18.01
C GLN A 159 23.63 -6.78 -16.52
N ASN A 160 23.44 -8.02 -16.05
CA ASN A 160 23.42 -8.34 -14.62
C ASN A 160 24.67 -7.87 -13.88
N THR A 161 25.87 -7.98 -14.46
CA THR A 161 27.12 -7.50 -13.82
C THR A 161 27.06 -6.00 -13.50
N TYR A 162 26.60 -5.19 -14.45
CA TYR A 162 26.44 -3.74 -14.26
C TYR A 162 25.31 -3.42 -13.28
N VAL A 163 24.19 -4.14 -13.36
CA VAL A 163 23.04 -3.99 -12.45
C VAL A 163 23.46 -4.29 -11.02
N GLN A 164 24.14 -5.41 -10.77
CA GLN A 164 24.62 -5.82 -9.45
C GLN A 164 25.57 -4.77 -8.87
N GLY A 165 26.58 -4.34 -9.64
CA GLY A 165 27.51 -3.30 -9.21
C GLY A 165 26.83 -1.97 -8.90
N SER A 166 25.82 -1.59 -9.68
CA SER A 166 25.03 -0.37 -9.45
C SER A 166 24.14 -0.46 -8.19
N LEU A 167 23.69 -1.66 -7.82
CA LEU A 167 22.85 -1.88 -6.64
C LEU A 167 23.66 -2.03 -5.34
N SER A 168 24.95 -2.40 -5.45
CA SER A 168 25.87 -2.58 -4.32
C SER A 168 26.71 -1.34 -4.00
N GLY A 169 26.91 -0.43 -4.97
CA GLY A 169 27.69 0.79 -4.78
C GLY A 169 26.84 2.04 -4.43
N PRO A 170 27.45 3.07 -3.83
CA PRO A 170 26.77 4.34 -3.56
C PRO A 170 26.42 5.09 -4.85
N LEU A 171 25.32 5.85 -4.85
CA LEU A 171 24.84 6.59 -6.02
C LEU A 171 25.07 8.09 -5.89
N SER A 172 25.27 8.77 -7.02
CA SER A 172 25.34 10.23 -7.03
C SER A 172 23.98 10.88 -6.68
N PRO A 173 23.95 12.06 -6.03
CA PRO A 173 22.70 12.79 -5.78
C PRO A 173 21.89 13.08 -7.06
N LEU A 174 22.55 13.33 -8.18
CA LEU A 174 21.90 13.54 -9.48
C LEU A 174 21.19 12.27 -9.98
N THR A 175 21.78 11.09 -9.73
CA THR A 175 21.14 9.80 -10.03
C THR A 175 19.89 9.62 -9.18
N TYR A 176 19.94 9.88 -7.88
CA TYR A 176 18.76 9.83 -7.00
C TYR A 176 17.65 10.77 -7.48
N LEU A 177 18.00 12.02 -7.79
CA LEU A 177 17.05 13.01 -8.31
C LEU A 177 16.44 12.55 -9.65
N GLY A 178 17.27 12.04 -10.56
CA GLY A 178 16.83 11.52 -11.86
C GLY A 178 15.86 10.34 -11.71
N VAL A 179 16.15 9.40 -10.81
CA VAL A 179 15.27 8.26 -10.50
C VAL A 179 13.96 8.75 -9.89
N LEU A 180 14.00 9.68 -8.93
CA LEU A 180 12.81 10.25 -8.30
C LEU A 180 11.90 10.94 -9.32
N VAL A 181 12.46 11.83 -10.15
CA VAL A 181 11.72 12.52 -11.22
C VAL A 181 11.15 11.51 -12.21
N GLY A 182 11.96 10.51 -12.60
CA GLY A 182 11.53 9.42 -13.46
C GLY A 182 10.33 8.65 -12.90
N LEU A 183 10.38 8.23 -11.64
CA LEU A 183 9.28 7.49 -10.99
C LEU A 183 8.01 8.33 -10.84
N ILE A 184 8.12 9.62 -10.54
CA ILE A 184 6.97 10.54 -10.49
C ILE A 184 6.35 10.69 -11.89
N ALA A 185 7.18 10.86 -12.93
CA ALA A 185 6.72 10.92 -14.31
C ALA A 185 6.07 9.61 -14.74
N GLY A 186 6.68 8.46 -14.43
CA GLY A 186 6.15 7.13 -14.71
C GLY A 186 4.78 6.92 -14.06
N THR A 187 4.64 7.28 -12.78
CA THR A 187 3.36 7.23 -12.06
C THR A 187 2.31 8.14 -12.69
N SER A 188 2.71 9.30 -13.21
CA SER A 188 1.79 10.20 -13.93
C SER A 188 1.29 9.56 -15.23
N ILE A 189 2.16 8.90 -15.99
CA ILE A 189 1.80 8.21 -17.23
C ILE A 189 0.96 6.95 -16.92
N HIS A 190 1.23 6.26 -15.82
CA HIS A 190 0.43 5.14 -15.30
C HIS A 190 -1.04 5.55 -15.10
N GLU A 191 -1.29 6.66 -14.39
CA GLU A 191 -2.63 7.19 -14.15
C GLU A 191 -3.33 7.61 -15.45
N LEU A 192 -2.58 8.19 -16.38
CA LEU A 192 -3.07 8.47 -17.73
C LEU A 192 -3.45 7.19 -18.50
N GLY A 193 -2.79 6.06 -18.24
CA GLY A 193 -3.15 4.75 -18.78
C GLY A 193 -4.56 4.32 -18.38
N HIS A 194 -4.93 4.48 -17.11
CA HIS A 194 -6.30 4.23 -16.64
C HIS A 194 -7.30 5.16 -17.33
N ALA A 195 -7.00 6.46 -17.37
CA ALA A 195 -7.85 7.46 -18.00
C ALA A 195 -8.09 7.18 -19.49
N ALA A 196 -7.01 6.90 -20.23
CA ALA A 196 -7.05 6.57 -21.65
C ALA A 196 -7.92 5.34 -21.93
N THR A 197 -7.76 4.29 -21.11
CA THR A 197 -8.54 3.06 -21.26
C THR A 197 -10.02 3.26 -20.89
N LEU A 198 -10.32 4.09 -19.89
CA LEU A 198 -11.69 4.48 -19.55
C LEU A 198 -12.36 5.23 -20.71
N ILE A 199 -11.66 6.22 -21.29
CA ILE A 199 -12.15 7.02 -22.42
C ILE A 199 -12.37 6.14 -23.65
N ARG A 200 -11.47 5.18 -23.91
CA ARG A 200 -11.64 4.19 -24.98
C ARG A 200 -12.98 3.47 -24.89
N TYR A 201 -13.45 3.15 -23.68
CA TYR A 201 -14.74 2.50 -23.44
C TYR A 201 -15.92 3.47 -23.28
N GLY A 202 -15.73 4.77 -23.53
CA GLY A 202 -16.77 5.79 -23.48
C GLY A 202 -17.00 6.41 -22.10
N GLY A 203 -16.22 6.01 -21.09
CA GLY A 203 -16.26 6.61 -19.75
C GLY A 203 -15.50 7.92 -19.65
N ARG A 204 -15.64 8.59 -18.50
CA ARG A 204 -15.14 9.96 -18.30
C ARG A 204 -14.33 10.05 -17.01
N PRO A 205 -13.02 10.36 -17.07
CA PRO A 205 -12.27 10.68 -15.85
C PRO A 205 -12.84 11.96 -15.24
N SER A 206 -13.14 11.94 -13.94
CA SER A 206 -13.80 13.07 -13.27
C SER A 206 -12.78 14.12 -12.83
N ARG A 207 -11.62 13.67 -12.35
CA ARG A 207 -10.56 14.51 -11.80
C ARG A 207 -9.19 13.93 -12.10
N ILE A 208 -8.25 14.85 -12.30
CA ILE A 208 -6.83 14.53 -12.43
C ILE A 208 -6.06 15.51 -11.55
N GLY A 209 -5.07 15.02 -10.82
CA GLY A 209 -4.33 15.86 -9.91
C GLY A 209 -3.10 15.20 -9.31
N ILE A 210 -2.52 15.89 -8.33
CA ILE A 210 -1.39 15.39 -7.54
C ILE A 210 -1.93 14.99 -6.17
N MET A 211 -1.42 13.91 -5.61
CA MET A 211 -1.67 13.51 -4.23
C MET A 211 -0.37 13.28 -3.48
N LEU A 212 -0.37 13.54 -2.17
CA LEU A 212 0.64 13.02 -1.27
C LEU A 212 0.12 11.71 -0.71
N PHE A 213 0.56 10.58 -1.24
CA PHE A 213 0.20 9.25 -0.74
C PHE A 213 1.26 8.82 0.27
N TYR A 214 0.90 8.76 1.56
CA TYR A 214 1.86 8.56 2.66
C TYR A 214 3.05 9.54 2.60
N LEU A 215 2.75 10.82 2.38
CA LEU A 215 3.74 11.91 2.22
C LEU A 215 4.62 11.84 0.96
N MET A 216 4.49 10.81 0.13
CA MET A 216 5.16 10.75 -1.17
C MET A 216 4.31 11.38 -2.26
N PRO A 217 4.86 12.29 -3.10
CA PRO A 217 4.13 12.86 -4.22
C PRO A 217 3.81 11.77 -5.25
N ALA A 218 2.56 11.68 -5.63
CA ALA A 218 2.03 10.78 -6.64
C ALA A 218 1.00 11.54 -7.49
N PHE A 219 0.75 11.08 -8.71
CA PHE A 219 -0.36 11.58 -9.51
C PHE A 219 -1.61 10.74 -9.21
N PHE A 220 -2.80 11.27 -9.45
CA PHE A 220 -4.03 10.48 -9.39
C PHE A 220 -4.98 10.84 -10.54
N CYS A 221 -5.64 9.83 -11.08
CA CYS A 221 -6.78 9.99 -11.97
C CYS A 221 -8.03 9.30 -11.39
N ASP A 222 -9.08 10.07 -11.16
CA ASP A 222 -10.36 9.54 -10.68
C ASP A 222 -11.13 8.90 -11.84
N VAL A 223 -10.96 7.58 -11.95
CA VAL A 223 -11.62 6.70 -12.94
C VAL A 223 -12.87 6.01 -12.39
N SER A 224 -13.51 6.58 -11.35
CA SER A 224 -14.71 5.98 -10.73
C SER A 224 -15.87 5.76 -11.71
N ASP A 225 -15.92 6.50 -12.82
CA ASP A 225 -16.91 6.30 -13.89
C ASP A 225 -16.82 4.89 -14.53
N ALA A 226 -15.69 4.20 -14.40
CA ALA A 226 -15.51 2.82 -14.84
C ALA A 226 -16.55 1.84 -14.26
N TRP A 227 -17.15 2.16 -13.11
CA TRP A 227 -18.20 1.35 -12.48
C TRP A 227 -19.47 1.22 -13.31
N ARG A 228 -19.73 2.16 -14.24
CA ARG A 228 -20.89 2.14 -15.13
C ARG A 228 -20.66 1.30 -16.40
N LEU A 229 -19.43 0.83 -16.64
CA LEU A 229 -19.11 0.01 -17.80
C LEU A 229 -19.83 -1.35 -17.72
N PRO A 230 -20.53 -1.77 -18.80
CA PRO A 230 -21.36 -2.98 -18.80
C PRO A 230 -20.53 -4.25 -18.58
N GLN A 231 -19.40 -4.36 -19.28
CA GLN A 231 -18.62 -5.58 -19.34
C GLN A 231 -17.57 -5.62 -18.22
N ARG A 232 -17.55 -6.73 -17.47
CA ARG A 232 -16.53 -6.99 -16.43
C ARG A 232 -15.10 -6.83 -16.99
N ARG A 233 -14.87 -7.32 -18.21
CA ARG A 233 -13.58 -7.23 -18.90
C ARG A 233 -13.11 -5.79 -19.14
N GLN A 234 -14.02 -4.88 -19.49
CA GLN A 234 -13.67 -3.47 -19.70
C GLN A 234 -13.17 -2.83 -18.40
N ARG A 235 -13.83 -3.11 -17.27
CA ARG A 235 -13.40 -2.64 -15.95
C ARG A 235 -12.05 -3.22 -15.53
N VAL A 236 -11.82 -4.50 -15.83
CA VAL A 236 -10.51 -5.14 -15.63
C VAL A 236 -9.43 -4.47 -16.49
N HIS A 237 -9.71 -4.16 -17.75
CA HIS A 237 -8.75 -3.46 -18.60
C HIS A 237 -8.43 -2.07 -18.08
N VAL A 238 -9.44 -1.31 -17.61
CA VAL A 238 -9.19 0.00 -16.98
C VAL A 238 -8.27 -0.16 -15.77
N ALA A 239 -8.54 -1.13 -14.90
CA ALA A 239 -7.70 -1.40 -13.72
C ALA A 239 -6.27 -1.83 -14.09
N LEU A 240 -6.08 -2.68 -15.11
CA LEU A 240 -4.75 -3.17 -15.48
C LEU A 240 -3.96 -2.23 -16.40
N ALA A 241 -4.57 -1.14 -16.89
CA ALA A 241 -3.92 -0.22 -17.82
C ALA A 241 -2.71 0.49 -17.22
N GLY A 242 -2.79 0.97 -15.98
CA GLY A 242 -1.68 1.60 -15.28
C GLY A 242 -0.47 0.67 -15.14
N PRO A 243 -0.61 -0.54 -14.56
CA PRO A 243 0.49 -1.49 -14.45
C PRO A 243 1.08 -1.92 -15.81
N ALA A 244 0.24 -2.06 -16.84
CA ALA A 244 0.72 -2.35 -18.19
C ALA A 244 1.59 -1.21 -18.76
N VAL A 245 1.17 0.04 -18.56
CA VAL A 245 1.95 1.22 -18.95
C VAL A 245 3.26 1.30 -18.14
N GLN A 246 3.20 1.06 -16.83
CA GLN A 246 4.38 1.11 -15.96
C GLN A 246 5.45 0.08 -16.38
N THR A 247 5.02 -1.16 -16.67
CA THR A 247 5.93 -2.24 -17.10
C THR A 247 6.46 -2.02 -18.52
N PHE A 248 5.69 -1.41 -19.40
CA PHE A 248 6.19 -0.93 -20.70
C PHE A 248 7.29 0.12 -20.53
N LEU A 249 7.07 1.16 -19.71
CA LEU A 249 8.07 2.19 -19.44
C LEU A 249 9.35 1.61 -18.81
N ALA A 250 9.17 0.64 -17.91
CA ALA A 250 10.29 -0.09 -17.32
C ALA A 250 11.14 -0.79 -18.39
N GLY A 251 10.49 -1.51 -19.30
CA GLY A 251 11.20 -2.23 -20.35
C GLY A 251 11.84 -1.30 -21.40
N ALA A 252 11.16 -0.22 -21.75
CA ALA A 252 11.71 0.79 -22.64
C ALA A 252 12.97 1.44 -22.06
N ALA A 253 12.96 1.77 -20.76
CA ALA A 253 14.13 2.32 -20.08
C ALA A 253 15.29 1.31 -19.97
N ALA A 254 15.00 0.05 -19.67
CA ALA A 254 16.01 -1.01 -19.63
C ALA A 254 16.70 -1.22 -20.99
N LEU A 255 15.92 -1.22 -22.08
CA LEU A 255 16.43 -1.30 -23.44
C LEU A 255 17.22 -0.06 -23.84
N ALA A 256 16.75 1.13 -23.44
CA ALA A 256 17.45 2.39 -23.69
C ALA A 256 18.77 2.49 -22.92
N ALA A 257 18.87 1.87 -21.73
CA ALA A 257 20.09 1.84 -20.93
C ALA A 257 21.17 0.94 -21.54
N TRP A 258 20.77 -0.12 -22.26
CA TRP A 258 21.67 -1.14 -22.80
C TRP A 258 22.84 -0.59 -23.63
N PRO A 259 22.61 0.23 -24.67
CA PRO A 259 23.70 0.72 -25.51
C PRO A 259 24.50 1.86 -24.87
N LEU A 260 24.09 2.37 -23.71
CA LEU A 260 24.79 3.49 -23.07
C LEU A 260 26.11 3.03 -22.46
N ALA A 261 27.10 3.92 -22.54
CA ALA A 261 28.32 3.80 -21.75
C ALA A 261 28.00 3.84 -20.25
N GLU A 262 28.87 3.24 -19.44
CA GLU A 262 28.75 3.27 -17.99
C GLU A 262 28.81 4.71 -17.47
N GLY A 263 27.85 5.08 -16.64
CA GLY A 263 27.75 6.42 -16.08
C GLY A 263 26.38 6.72 -15.52
N GLY A 264 26.21 7.93 -14.96
CA GLY A 264 25.02 8.29 -14.18
C GLY A 264 23.70 8.18 -14.95
N LEU A 265 23.67 8.45 -16.26
CA LEU A 265 22.46 8.28 -17.08
C LEU A 265 22.04 6.81 -17.20
N LYS A 266 23.00 5.91 -17.48
CA LYS A 266 22.74 4.47 -17.55
C LYS A 266 22.24 3.95 -16.20
N THR A 267 22.91 4.31 -15.11
CA THR A 267 22.46 3.97 -13.75
C THR A 267 21.05 4.47 -13.48
N THR A 268 20.74 5.72 -13.83
CA THR A 268 19.41 6.31 -13.64
C THR A 268 18.33 5.52 -14.37
N LEU A 269 18.56 5.16 -15.64
CA LEU A 269 17.61 4.37 -16.42
C LEU A 269 17.44 2.94 -15.88
N VAL A 270 18.52 2.30 -15.42
CA VAL A 270 18.47 0.98 -14.78
C VAL A 270 17.64 1.02 -13.50
N PHE A 271 17.89 1.98 -12.60
CA PHE A 271 17.12 2.14 -11.37
C PHE A 271 15.66 2.52 -11.64
N PHE A 272 15.40 3.40 -12.60
CA PHE A 272 14.04 3.71 -13.04
C PHE A 272 13.31 2.46 -13.59
N ALA A 273 14.00 1.63 -14.37
CA ALA A 273 13.45 0.37 -14.89
C ALA A 273 13.13 -0.61 -13.76
N LEU A 274 14.08 -0.88 -12.88
CA LEU A 274 13.89 -1.78 -11.72
C LEU A 274 12.76 -1.29 -10.81
N GLY A 275 12.77 0.01 -10.45
CA GLY A 275 11.73 0.62 -9.64
C GLY A 275 10.35 0.58 -10.30
N SER A 276 10.29 0.77 -11.63
CA SER A 276 9.04 0.70 -12.39
C SER A 276 8.50 -0.73 -12.52
N TYR A 277 9.35 -1.73 -12.74
CA TYR A 277 8.94 -3.14 -12.71
C TYR A 277 8.42 -3.52 -11.33
N LEU A 278 9.13 -3.15 -10.26
CA LEU A 278 8.69 -3.39 -8.90
C LEU A 278 7.35 -2.71 -8.60
N THR A 279 7.20 -1.44 -8.99
CA THR A 279 5.94 -0.69 -8.84
C THR A 279 4.79 -1.34 -9.60
N GLY A 280 5.03 -1.79 -10.84
CA GLY A 280 4.04 -2.52 -11.63
C GLY A 280 3.64 -3.84 -10.96
N LEU A 281 4.61 -4.62 -10.49
CA LEU A 281 4.38 -5.88 -9.79
C LEU A 281 3.58 -5.68 -8.50
N LEU A 282 3.98 -4.71 -7.67
CA LEU A 282 3.27 -4.39 -6.42
C LEU A 282 1.83 -3.95 -6.70
N ASN A 283 1.59 -3.15 -7.73
CA ASN A 283 0.23 -2.74 -8.11
C ASN A 283 -0.63 -3.91 -8.57
N LEU A 284 -0.05 -4.97 -9.14
CA LEU A 284 -0.79 -6.19 -9.51
C LEU A 284 -1.15 -7.07 -8.30
N LEU A 285 -0.58 -6.84 -7.12
CA LEU A 285 -0.89 -7.64 -5.93
C LEU A 285 -2.29 -7.34 -5.40
N PRO A 286 -3.21 -8.33 -5.35
CA PRO A 286 -4.62 -8.08 -5.06
C PRO A 286 -4.94 -7.95 -3.57
N PHE A 287 -3.95 -7.88 -2.68
CA PHE A 287 -4.15 -7.94 -1.23
C PHE A 287 -4.34 -6.58 -0.56
N ILE A 288 -3.87 -5.52 -1.24
CA ILE A 288 -4.03 -4.11 -0.85
C ILE A 288 -4.95 -3.46 -1.89
N LYS A 289 -5.55 -2.30 -1.58
CA LYS A 289 -6.44 -1.56 -2.50
C LYS A 289 -5.63 -0.87 -3.63
N LEU A 290 -4.89 -1.67 -4.40
CA LEU A 290 -4.15 -1.31 -5.60
C LEU A 290 -4.90 -1.82 -6.85
N ASP A 291 -4.35 -1.59 -8.04
CA ASP A 291 -4.98 -1.94 -9.31
C ASP A 291 -5.33 -3.42 -9.47
N GLY A 292 -4.47 -4.32 -9.01
CA GLY A 292 -4.70 -5.76 -9.04
C GLY A 292 -5.91 -6.16 -8.19
N TYR A 293 -6.16 -5.45 -7.09
CA TYR A 293 -7.39 -5.62 -6.32
C TYR A 293 -8.60 -5.12 -7.11
N ILE A 294 -8.51 -3.95 -7.73
CA ILE A 294 -9.61 -3.41 -8.55
C ILE A 294 -9.93 -4.33 -9.73
N ALA A 295 -8.91 -4.91 -10.36
CA ALA A 295 -9.03 -5.90 -11.41
C ALA A 295 -9.72 -7.18 -10.90
N LEU A 296 -9.24 -7.76 -9.78
CA LEU A 296 -9.84 -8.97 -9.20
C LEU A 296 -11.30 -8.74 -8.79
N MET A 297 -11.58 -7.63 -8.11
CA MET A 297 -12.92 -7.23 -7.70
C MET A 297 -13.84 -7.05 -8.92
N SER A 298 -13.35 -6.41 -9.98
CA SER A 298 -14.10 -6.18 -11.22
C SER A 298 -14.38 -7.47 -11.99
N HIS A 299 -13.42 -8.40 -11.99
CA HIS A 299 -13.53 -9.72 -12.61
C HIS A 299 -14.55 -10.61 -11.86
N ALA A 300 -14.43 -10.67 -10.53
CA ALA A 300 -15.34 -11.42 -9.67
C ALA A 300 -16.74 -10.78 -9.62
N ASP A 301 -16.85 -9.48 -9.92
CA ASP A 301 -18.09 -8.68 -9.88
C ASP A 301 -18.72 -8.67 -8.47
N ILE A 302 -17.86 -8.65 -7.45
CA ILE A 302 -18.24 -8.61 -6.04
C ILE A 302 -17.84 -7.24 -5.49
N PRO A 303 -18.80 -6.31 -5.29
CA PRO A 303 -18.51 -5.02 -4.67
C PRO A 303 -17.89 -5.19 -3.28
N TYR A 304 -16.90 -4.35 -2.97
CA TYR A 304 -16.20 -4.36 -1.69
C TYR A 304 -15.61 -5.74 -1.31
N LEU A 305 -15.17 -6.52 -2.31
CA LEU A 305 -14.66 -7.89 -2.16
C LEU A 305 -13.68 -8.03 -0.99
N ARG A 306 -12.68 -7.15 -0.89
CA ARG A 306 -11.65 -7.24 0.16
C ARG A 306 -12.24 -7.01 1.55
N ASP A 307 -13.09 -6.01 1.71
CA ASP A 307 -13.62 -5.66 3.03
C ASP A 307 -14.56 -6.77 3.55
N ARG A 308 -15.39 -7.33 2.66
CA ARG A 308 -16.25 -8.49 2.96
C ARG A 308 -15.44 -9.77 3.23
N ALA A 309 -14.41 -10.02 2.43
CA ALA A 309 -13.50 -11.16 2.60
C ALA A 309 -12.74 -11.11 3.93
N ILE A 310 -12.25 -9.94 4.33
CA ILE A 310 -11.60 -9.72 5.63
C ILE A 310 -12.58 -9.95 6.78
N THR A 311 -13.85 -9.55 6.63
CA THR A 311 -14.88 -9.84 7.64
C THR A 311 -15.12 -11.35 7.77
N ASP A 312 -15.28 -12.06 6.65
CA ASP A 312 -15.43 -13.52 6.67
C ASP A 312 -14.20 -14.23 7.27
N ALA A 313 -12.99 -13.79 6.92
CA ALA A 313 -11.74 -14.30 7.48
C ALA A 313 -11.64 -14.06 8.99
N ARG A 314 -11.96 -12.85 9.45
CA ARG A 314 -11.99 -12.50 10.87
C ARG A 314 -13.01 -13.34 11.65
N ARG A 315 -14.21 -13.54 11.09
CA ARG A 315 -15.25 -14.41 11.68
C ARG A 315 -14.82 -15.88 11.69
N ALA A 316 -14.09 -16.35 10.67
CA ALA A 316 -13.52 -17.68 10.65
C ALA A 316 -12.46 -17.88 11.75
N ILE A 317 -11.54 -16.92 11.93
CA ILE A 317 -10.58 -16.90 13.04
C ILE A 317 -11.32 -16.88 14.38
N ALA A 318 -12.34 -16.02 14.51
CA ALA A 318 -13.13 -15.90 15.73
C ALA A 318 -13.83 -17.22 16.09
N ARG A 319 -14.43 -17.89 15.11
CA ARG A 319 -15.06 -19.20 15.27
C ARG A 319 -14.06 -20.28 15.66
N LEU A 320 -12.88 -20.30 15.03
CA LEU A 320 -11.83 -21.28 15.31
C LEU A 320 -11.31 -21.12 16.74
N LEU A 321 -10.98 -19.88 17.14
CA LEU A 321 -10.41 -19.59 18.45
C LEU A 321 -11.46 -19.62 19.56
N PHE A 322 -12.56 -18.90 19.39
CA PHE A 322 -13.50 -18.58 20.47
C PHE A 322 -14.86 -19.30 20.37
N GLY A 323 -15.15 -20.00 19.27
CA GLY A 323 -16.46 -20.62 19.03
C GLY A 323 -17.54 -19.58 18.76
N GLY A 324 -18.83 -19.95 18.88
CA GLY A 324 -19.96 -19.07 18.56
C GLY A 324 -20.52 -19.30 17.15
N ARG A 325 -21.63 -18.61 16.82
CA ARG A 325 -22.29 -18.69 15.51
C ARG A 325 -22.00 -17.42 14.71
N TYR A 326 -21.46 -17.60 13.51
CA TYR A 326 -21.11 -16.51 12.61
C TYR A 326 -21.71 -16.76 11.24
N GLU A 327 -22.36 -15.75 10.68
CA GLU A 327 -22.83 -15.75 9.31
C GLU A 327 -21.78 -15.15 8.36
N ARG A 328 -21.65 -15.75 7.18
CA ARG A 328 -20.75 -15.29 6.14
C ARG A 328 -21.41 -14.20 5.32
N GLU A 329 -20.65 -13.17 4.96
CA GLU A 329 -21.09 -12.15 4.00
C GLU A 329 -20.97 -12.66 2.56
N LEU A 330 -20.00 -13.51 2.25
CA LEU A 330 -19.77 -14.05 0.92
C LEU A 330 -20.09 -15.54 0.87
N THR A 331 -20.78 -15.96 -0.19
CA THR A 331 -21.17 -17.35 -0.43
C THR A 331 -19.97 -18.24 -0.78
N THR A 332 -18.95 -17.68 -1.46
CA THR A 332 -17.86 -18.46 -2.04
C THR A 332 -16.72 -18.75 -1.06
N ARG A 333 -16.28 -20.01 -0.93
CA ARG A 333 -15.31 -20.42 0.11
C ARG A 333 -13.90 -19.84 -0.05
N TRP A 334 -13.41 -19.63 -1.28
CA TRP A 334 -12.05 -19.11 -1.50
C TRP A 334 -11.85 -17.68 -0.95
N THR A 335 -12.93 -16.91 -0.79
CA THR A 335 -12.85 -15.51 -0.32
C THR A 335 -12.39 -15.43 1.13
N THR A 336 -12.58 -16.49 1.93
CA THR A 336 -12.06 -16.55 3.30
C THR A 336 -10.54 -16.62 3.30
N TRP A 337 -9.94 -17.47 2.46
CA TRP A 337 -8.48 -17.56 2.31
C TRP A 337 -7.88 -16.28 1.73
N TYR A 338 -8.56 -15.70 0.74
CA TYR A 338 -8.18 -14.39 0.21
C TYR A 338 -8.25 -13.29 1.30
N GLY A 339 -9.28 -13.30 2.14
CA GLY A 339 -9.41 -12.39 3.28
C GLY A 339 -8.29 -12.53 4.30
N LEU A 340 -7.86 -13.77 4.60
CA LEU A 340 -6.70 -14.04 5.45
C LEU A 340 -5.42 -13.48 4.82
N ALA A 341 -5.21 -13.71 3.53
CA ALA A 341 -4.07 -13.12 2.81
C ALA A 341 -4.10 -11.58 2.86
N CYS A 342 -5.27 -10.94 2.70
CA CYS A 342 -5.43 -9.49 2.84
C CYS A 342 -5.16 -8.94 4.24
N MET A 343 -5.25 -9.76 5.28
CA MET A 343 -4.88 -9.40 6.66
C MET A 343 -3.38 -9.54 6.90
N VAL A 344 -2.77 -10.62 6.43
CA VAL A 344 -1.34 -10.93 6.66
C VAL A 344 -0.43 -10.10 5.75
N PHE A 345 -0.80 -9.94 4.48
CA PHE A 345 0.06 -9.33 3.47
C PHE A 345 0.53 -7.90 3.79
N PRO A 346 -0.32 -6.97 4.29
CA PRO A 346 0.15 -5.65 4.70
C PRO A 346 1.16 -5.70 5.85
N LEU A 347 1.02 -6.64 6.79
CA LEU A 347 1.97 -6.83 7.89
C LEU A 347 3.31 -7.36 7.36
N TYR A 348 3.25 -8.31 6.42
CA TYR A 348 4.43 -8.80 5.70
C TYR A 348 5.14 -7.66 4.99
N LEU A 349 4.44 -6.88 4.16
CA LEU A 349 5.02 -5.76 3.43
C LEU A 349 5.65 -4.71 4.36
N LEU A 350 4.96 -4.37 5.45
CA LEU A 350 5.50 -3.46 6.47
C LEU A 350 6.76 -4.04 7.12
N SER A 351 6.76 -5.34 7.45
CA SER A 351 7.93 -6.00 8.06
C SER A 351 9.13 -6.05 7.11
N THR A 352 8.91 -6.38 5.84
CA THR A 352 9.97 -6.40 4.82
C THR A 352 10.51 -5.00 4.57
N ALA A 353 9.63 -3.99 4.46
CA ALA A 353 10.07 -2.60 4.35
C ALA A 353 10.90 -2.18 5.57
N LEU A 354 10.43 -2.46 6.79
CA LEU A 354 11.21 -2.18 8.00
C LEU A 354 12.57 -2.88 7.97
N GLN A 355 12.65 -4.17 7.62
CA GLN A 355 13.90 -4.91 7.54
C GLN A 355 14.88 -4.35 6.50
N LEU A 356 14.40 -3.91 5.34
CA LEU A 356 15.25 -3.31 4.31
C LEU A 356 15.83 -1.97 4.72
N TRP A 357 15.09 -1.20 5.53
CA TRP A 357 15.48 0.18 5.89
C TRP A 357 16.04 0.30 7.31
N ILE A 358 15.90 -0.71 8.17
CA ILE A 358 16.24 -0.59 9.60
C ILE A 358 17.72 -0.29 9.82
N ASP A 359 18.62 -0.89 9.05
CA ASP A 359 20.05 -0.65 9.21
C ASP A 359 20.44 0.75 8.76
N LEU A 360 19.86 1.22 7.64
CA LEU A 360 20.02 2.62 7.21
C LEU A 360 19.45 3.60 8.25
N LEU A 361 18.28 3.30 8.81
CA LEU A 361 17.65 4.11 9.84
C LEU A 361 18.48 4.12 11.13
N ARG A 362 19.06 2.99 11.53
CA ARG A 362 19.94 2.89 12.70
C ARG A 362 21.22 3.72 12.50
N ARG A 363 21.82 3.68 11.32
CA ARG A 363 22.98 4.51 10.96
C ARG A 363 22.66 6.00 10.89
N GLY A 364 21.40 6.36 10.64
CA GLY A 364 20.92 7.74 10.63
C GLY A 364 20.76 8.39 12.01
N GLY A 365 21.16 7.71 13.09
CA GLY A 365 21.06 8.21 14.46
C GLY A 365 19.60 8.44 14.91
N TRP A 366 19.38 9.49 15.71
CA TRP A 366 18.07 9.78 16.32
C TRP A 366 16.93 9.98 15.32
N ILE A 367 17.21 10.54 14.13
CA ILE A 367 16.21 10.74 13.07
C ILE A 367 15.70 9.39 12.59
N GLY A 368 16.61 8.48 12.25
CA GLY A 368 16.23 7.19 11.71
C GLY A 368 15.58 6.28 12.77
N VAL A 369 16.05 6.33 14.02
CA VAL A 369 15.35 5.66 15.14
C VAL A 369 13.92 6.19 15.30
N SER A 370 13.71 7.51 15.19
CA SER A 370 12.37 8.13 15.28
C SER A 370 11.43 7.64 14.17
N LEU A 371 11.93 7.54 12.94
CA LEU A 371 11.17 7.00 11.82
C LEU A 371 10.84 5.51 12.02
N ALA A 372 11.80 4.72 12.51
CA ALA A 372 11.59 3.30 12.80
C ALA A 372 10.55 3.11 13.91
N ALA A 373 10.62 3.90 14.99
CA ALA A 373 9.65 3.91 16.08
C ALA A 373 8.23 4.30 15.60
N CYS A 374 8.12 5.28 14.70
CA CYS A 374 6.86 5.63 14.03
C CYS A 374 6.28 4.43 13.25
N GLY A 375 7.12 3.74 12.47
CA GLY A 375 6.73 2.56 11.70
C GLY A 375 6.22 1.41 12.58
N VAL A 376 6.95 1.09 13.65
CA VAL A 376 6.55 0.08 14.64
C VAL A 376 5.24 0.47 15.33
N SER A 377 5.13 1.73 15.77
CA SER A 377 3.92 2.26 16.42
C SER A 377 2.70 2.18 15.51
N TYR A 378 2.87 2.48 14.22
CA TYR A 378 1.80 2.34 13.22
C TYR A 378 1.39 0.88 13.00
N GLY A 379 2.35 -0.05 12.99
CA GLY A 379 2.08 -1.49 12.98
C GLY A 379 1.28 -1.96 14.20
N LEU A 380 1.69 -1.54 15.40
CA LEU A 380 0.99 -1.83 16.65
C LEU A 380 -0.43 -1.25 16.68
N TYR A 381 -0.63 -0.04 16.16
CA TYR A 381 -1.95 0.56 16.02
C TYR A 381 -2.89 -0.30 15.14
N PHE A 382 -2.40 -0.81 14.01
CA PHE A 382 -3.18 -1.70 13.15
C PHE A 382 -3.52 -3.04 13.82
N LEU A 383 -2.54 -3.65 14.51
CA LEU A 383 -2.77 -4.87 15.28
C LEU A 383 -3.82 -4.66 16.37
N GLY A 384 -3.70 -3.57 17.14
CA GLY A 384 -4.69 -3.20 18.18
C GLY A 384 -6.08 -2.95 17.61
N ARG A 385 -6.19 -2.27 16.46
CA ARG A 385 -7.46 -2.07 15.75
C ARG A 385 -8.06 -3.40 15.27
N GLY A 386 -7.24 -4.31 14.77
CA GLY A 386 -7.63 -5.67 14.38
C GLY A 386 -8.16 -6.48 15.57
N ALA A 387 -7.45 -6.46 16.69
CA ALA A 387 -7.84 -7.12 17.93
C ALA A 387 -9.17 -6.59 18.49
N ARG A 388 -9.36 -5.26 18.52
CA ARG A 388 -10.63 -4.63 18.92
C ARG A 388 -11.80 -5.06 18.05
N ARG A 389 -11.59 -5.12 16.73
CA ARG A 389 -12.59 -5.61 15.76
C ARG A 389 -12.90 -7.08 15.95
N LEU A 390 -11.92 -7.92 16.24
CA LEU A 390 -12.12 -9.34 16.51
C LEU A 390 -12.92 -9.52 17.81
N ALA A 391 -12.56 -8.80 18.88
CA ALA A 391 -13.28 -8.82 20.14
C ALA A 391 -14.75 -8.38 19.98
N GLY A 392 -15.03 -7.40 19.12
CA GLY A 392 -16.40 -7.00 18.76
C GLY A 392 -17.22 -8.15 18.17
N GLU A 393 -16.67 -8.90 17.20
CA GLU A 393 -17.35 -10.05 16.59
C GLU A 393 -17.56 -11.19 17.60
N VAL A 394 -16.57 -11.46 18.46
CA VAL A 394 -16.67 -12.49 19.51
C VAL A 394 -17.78 -12.18 20.50
N ARG A 395 -17.90 -10.91 20.92
CA ARG A 395 -18.99 -10.46 21.82
C ARG A 395 -20.35 -10.56 21.15
N ALA A 396 -20.46 -10.17 19.88
CA ALA A 396 -21.71 -10.21 19.13
C ALA A 396 -22.20 -11.65 18.86
N ALA A 397 -21.28 -12.59 18.66
CA ALA A 397 -21.59 -13.98 18.31
C ALA A 397 -21.93 -14.90 19.49
N GLY A 398 -21.99 -14.36 20.72
CA GLY A 398 -22.35 -15.12 21.92
C GLY A 398 -21.34 -16.19 22.34
N ALA A 399 -20.04 -15.96 22.10
CA ALA A 399 -19.00 -16.91 22.50
C ALA A 399 -18.96 -17.12 24.03
N ALA A 400 -18.66 -18.36 24.47
CA ALA A 400 -18.61 -18.70 25.88
C ALA A 400 -17.50 -17.93 26.61
N ARG A 401 -17.84 -17.21 27.69
CA ARG A 401 -16.91 -16.34 28.43
C ARG A 401 -15.64 -17.05 28.90
N LEU A 402 -15.76 -18.31 29.35
CA LEU A 402 -14.63 -19.12 29.80
C LEU A 402 -13.65 -19.40 28.64
N ARG A 403 -14.16 -19.81 27.47
CA ARG A 403 -13.32 -20.05 26.28
C ARG A 403 -12.62 -18.77 25.81
N VAL A 404 -13.32 -17.64 25.88
CA VAL A 404 -12.72 -16.32 25.58
C VAL A 404 -11.58 -16.02 26.55
N ALA A 405 -11.79 -16.19 27.86
CA ALA A 405 -10.77 -15.96 28.87
C ALA A 405 -9.56 -16.89 28.71
N THR A 406 -9.77 -18.20 28.52
CA THR A 406 -8.68 -19.18 28.39
C THR A 406 -7.85 -18.97 27.14
N VAL A 407 -8.49 -18.76 25.98
CA VAL A 407 -7.77 -18.54 24.72
C VAL A 407 -7.04 -17.19 24.74
N THR A 408 -7.66 -16.14 25.28
CA THR A 408 -6.99 -14.84 25.43
C THR A 408 -5.80 -14.94 26.38
N GLY A 409 -5.95 -15.64 27.51
CA GLY A 409 -4.85 -15.90 28.46
C GLY A 409 -3.72 -16.71 27.83
N ALA A 410 -4.02 -17.76 27.06
CA ALA A 410 -3.03 -18.55 26.35
C ALA A 410 -2.28 -17.74 25.27
N LEU A 411 -2.99 -16.91 24.50
CA LEU A 411 -2.37 -16.03 23.51
C LEU A 411 -1.51 -14.94 24.16
N ALA A 412 -1.94 -14.38 25.28
CA ALA A 412 -1.15 -13.42 26.06
C ALA A 412 0.11 -14.08 26.62
N ALA A 413 -0.02 -15.27 27.22
CA ALA A 413 1.12 -16.04 27.72
C ALA A 413 2.12 -16.38 26.61
N LEU A 414 1.63 -16.79 25.43
CA LEU A 414 2.48 -17.04 24.26
C LEU A 414 3.19 -15.76 23.81
N ALA A 415 2.47 -14.64 23.68
CA ALA A 415 3.08 -13.36 23.29
C ALA A 415 4.14 -12.92 24.30
N THR A 416 3.89 -13.08 25.60
CA THR A 416 4.87 -12.81 26.66
C THR A 416 6.07 -13.75 26.55
N ALA A 417 5.87 -15.05 26.33
CA ALA A 417 6.97 -16.00 26.16
C ALA A 417 7.87 -15.64 24.96
N LEU A 418 7.28 -15.19 23.85
CA LEU A 418 8.04 -14.74 22.67
C LEU A 418 8.93 -13.53 22.95
N LEU A 419 8.56 -12.67 23.90
CA LEU A 419 9.38 -11.51 24.31
C LEU A 419 10.69 -11.93 25.00
N PHE A 420 10.76 -13.13 25.59
CA PHE A 420 11.96 -13.65 26.25
C PHE A 420 12.82 -14.55 25.36
N LEU A 421 12.44 -14.76 24.10
CA LEU A 421 13.26 -15.54 23.18
C LEU A 421 14.58 -14.80 22.89
N PRO A 422 15.74 -15.47 23.02
CA PRO A 422 17.03 -14.86 22.74
C PRO A 422 17.21 -14.71 21.23
N VAL A 423 17.27 -13.47 20.75
CA VAL A 423 17.49 -13.13 19.35
C VAL A 423 18.93 -12.58 19.17
N PRO A 424 19.57 -12.82 18.01
CA PRO A 424 20.86 -12.20 17.69
C PRO A 424 20.76 -10.68 17.76
N HIS A 425 21.75 -10.04 18.36
CA HIS A 425 21.85 -8.58 18.48
C HIS A 425 23.14 -8.08 17.82
N THR A 426 22.97 -7.24 16.81
CA THR A 426 24.06 -6.59 16.08
C THR A 426 24.00 -5.07 16.24
N VAL A 427 25.16 -4.44 16.35
CA VAL A 427 25.30 -2.99 16.30
C VAL A 427 25.68 -2.60 14.87
N SER A 428 24.87 -1.76 14.23
CA SER A 428 25.14 -1.26 12.88
C SER A 428 26.10 -0.08 12.96
N ALA A 429 27.17 -0.16 12.19
CA ALA A 429 28.24 0.83 12.09
C ALA A 429 28.64 1.01 10.61
N ALA A 430 29.64 1.85 10.36
CA ALA A 430 30.28 1.96 9.05
C ALA A 430 31.77 1.60 9.17
N TYR A 431 32.43 1.36 8.04
CA TYR A 431 33.89 1.24 7.99
C TYR A 431 34.49 2.19 6.97
N VAL A 432 35.72 2.63 7.24
CA VAL A 432 36.52 3.49 6.36
C VAL A 432 37.94 2.94 6.30
N THR A 433 38.46 2.77 5.09
CA THR A 433 39.85 2.40 4.83
C THR A 433 40.70 3.67 4.79
N ARG A 434 41.59 3.84 5.77
CA ARG A 434 42.59 4.91 5.83
C ARG A 434 43.98 4.37 5.45
N ALA A 435 44.96 5.26 5.32
CA ALA A 435 46.36 4.88 5.07
C ALA A 435 46.92 3.93 6.14
N ASP A 436 46.46 4.06 7.39
CA ASP A 436 46.96 3.31 8.54
C ASP A 436 46.18 2.02 8.84
N GLY A 437 45.18 1.68 8.00
CA GLY A 437 44.33 0.49 8.16
C GLY A 437 42.84 0.79 8.00
N VAL A 438 42.00 -0.21 8.29
CA VAL A 438 40.54 -0.07 8.26
C VAL A 438 40.03 0.24 9.65
N GLU A 439 39.20 1.26 9.75
CA GLU A 439 38.56 1.69 10.99
C GLU A 439 37.05 1.43 10.92
N LEU A 440 36.51 0.91 12.01
CA LEU A 440 35.08 0.94 12.30
C LEU A 440 34.74 2.34 12.79
N VAL A 441 33.73 2.97 12.21
CA VAL A 441 33.32 4.33 12.56
C VAL A 441 31.84 4.38 12.92
N LEU A 442 31.52 5.12 13.97
CA LEU A 442 30.16 5.32 14.46
C LEU A 442 29.88 6.81 14.65
N LEU A 443 28.65 7.23 14.37
CA LEU A 443 28.20 8.58 14.69
C LEU A 443 28.02 8.73 16.20
N ASP A 444 28.27 9.93 16.71
CA ASP A 444 27.99 10.29 18.11
C ASP A 444 26.54 9.96 18.49
N GLY A 445 26.38 9.25 19.61
CA GLY A 445 25.08 8.77 20.11
C GLY A 445 24.65 7.38 19.63
N ALA A 446 25.47 6.68 18.87
CA ALA A 446 25.32 5.22 18.68
C ALA A 446 25.70 4.44 19.96
N ASP A 447 25.39 3.14 20.04
CA ASP A 447 25.73 2.21 21.14
C ASP A 447 27.27 1.97 21.24
N THR A 448 28.07 3.03 21.34
CA THR A 448 29.55 2.98 21.41
C THR A 448 30.02 2.29 22.69
N ASP A 449 29.26 2.40 23.78
CA ASP A 449 29.49 1.71 25.06
C ASP A 449 29.53 0.18 24.95
N ARG A 450 29.03 -0.39 23.84
CA ARG A 450 28.90 -1.83 23.64
C ARG A 450 29.97 -2.45 22.77
N ILE A 451 30.73 -1.61 22.08
CA ILE A 451 31.82 -2.04 21.22
C ILE A 451 33.01 -2.37 22.11
N LYS A 452 33.40 -3.64 22.10
CA LYS A 452 34.52 -4.16 22.90
C LYS A 452 35.55 -4.81 21.99
N PRO A 453 36.85 -4.66 22.32
CA PRO A 453 37.90 -5.38 21.60
C PRO A 453 37.63 -6.89 21.58
N GLY A 454 37.89 -7.52 20.43
CA GLY A 454 37.70 -8.95 20.18
C GLY A 454 36.32 -9.35 19.63
N GLN A 455 35.36 -8.43 19.52
CA GLN A 455 34.07 -8.71 18.88
C GLN A 455 34.23 -8.91 17.36
N ARG A 456 33.44 -9.83 16.79
CA ARG A 456 33.44 -10.09 15.34
C ARG A 456 32.63 -9.02 14.61
N VAL A 457 33.15 -8.57 13.48
CA VAL A 457 32.55 -7.57 12.61
C VAL A 457 32.37 -8.17 11.23
N THR A 458 31.17 -8.03 10.68
CA THR A 458 30.86 -8.35 9.28
C THR A 458 30.86 -7.06 8.48
N LEU A 459 31.64 -7.00 7.42
CA LEU A 459 31.75 -5.83 6.54
C LEU A 459 30.92 -6.07 5.28
N THR A 460 30.10 -5.10 4.89
CA THR A 460 29.20 -5.17 3.74
C THR A 460 29.30 -3.90 2.88
N ALA A 461 29.01 -4.01 1.59
CA ALA A 461 28.97 -2.84 0.71
C ALA A 461 27.77 -1.92 1.06
N ASN A 462 27.96 -0.62 0.88
CA ASN A 462 26.95 0.39 1.23
C ASN A 462 26.09 0.81 0.01
N GLY A 463 25.49 -0.18 -0.64
CA GLY A 463 24.59 0.04 -1.76
C GLY A 463 23.18 0.45 -1.36
N PRO A 464 22.37 1.02 -2.26
CA PRO A 464 20.98 1.37 -1.97
C PRO A 464 20.02 0.18 -1.88
N VAL A 465 20.41 -1.00 -2.39
CA VAL A 465 19.52 -2.17 -2.49
C VAL A 465 20.22 -3.47 -2.10
N LEU A 466 21.47 -3.67 -2.53
CA LEU A 466 22.24 -4.87 -2.23
C LEU A 466 23.40 -4.54 -1.30
N HIS A 467 23.63 -5.43 -0.34
CA HIS A 467 24.67 -5.30 0.68
C HIS A 467 25.54 -6.56 0.73
N PRO A 468 26.25 -6.93 -0.36
CA PRO A 468 27.12 -8.09 -0.36
C PRO A 468 28.18 -7.98 0.74
N THR A 469 28.49 -9.08 1.41
CA THR A 469 29.58 -9.15 2.39
C THR A 469 30.92 -8.98 1.70
N THR A 470 31.67 -7.96 2.09
CA THR A 470 33.00 -7.62 1.55
C THR A 470 34.13 -8.22 2.39
N GLY A 471 33.88 -8.55 3.66
CA GLY A 471 34.87 -9.20 4.51
C GLY A 471 34.42 -9.43 5.96
N THR A 472 35.30 -10.01 6.75
CA THR A 472 35.17 -10.16 8.21
C THR A 472 36.36 -9.54 8.91
N ALA A 473 36.11 -9.01 10.10
CA ALA A 473 37.12 -8.36 10.93
C ALA A 473 36.84 -8.59 12.42
N THR A 474 37.77 -8.17 13.26
CA THR A 474 37.58 -8.09 14.71
C THR A 474 37.88 -6.70 15.23
N VAL A 475 37.09 -6.26 16.21
CA VAL A 475 37.25 -4.95 16.87
C VAL A 475 38.57 -4.93 17.63
N GLY A 476 39.42 -3.95 17.34
CA GLY A 476 40.68 -3.70 18.02
C GLY A 476 40.56 -2.58 19.07
N ALA A 477 41.64 -1.82 19.24
CA ALA A 477 41.67 -0.68 20.15
C ALA A 477 40.87 0.51 19.61
N GLU A 478 40.37 1.34 20.52
CA GLU A 478 39.74 2.62 20.21
C GLU A 478 40.73 3.51 19.43
N ALA A 479 40.24 4.09 18.33
CA ALA A 479 40.97 5.05 17.53
C ALA A 479 40.61 6.46 17.99
N PRO A 480 41.49 7.46 17.77
CA PRO A 480 41.18 8.85 18.08
C PRO A 480 39.90 9.30 17.36
N ASP A 481 39.12 10.17 18.01
CA ASP A 481 37.97 10.80 17.37
C ASP A 481 38.39 11.46 16.06
N GLY A 482 37.58 11.26 15.02
CA GLY A 482 37.91 11.69 13.68
C GLY A 482 36.68 12.06 12.88
N THR A 483 36.88 12.22 11.58
CA THR A 483 35.80 12.39 10.63
C THR A 483 35.70 11.20 9.68
N ALA A 484 34.49 10.91 9.23
CA ALA A 484 34.24 9.94 8.16
C ALA A 484 33.33 10.54 7.08
N PRO A 485 33.56 10.19 5.80
CA PRO A 485 32.71 10.63 4.72
C PRO A 485 31.26 10.19 4.92
N LEU A 486 30.30 11.06 4.58
CA LEU A 486 28.87 10.77 4.65
C LEU A 486 28.46 9.49 3.88
N SER A 487 29.18 9.18 2.79
CA SER A 487 29.00 7.97 1.98
C SER A 487 29.25 6.65 2.73
N SER A 488 29.93 6.72 3.88
CA SER A 488 30.15 5.57 4.76
C SER A 488 28.86 5.17 5.49
N PHE A 489 27.99 6.14 5.79
CA PHE A 489 26.75 5.92 6.54
C PHE A 489 25.52 5.82 5.63
N PHE A 490 25.51 6.55 4.52
CA PHE A 490 24.41 6.58 3.57
C PHE A 490 24.89 6.19 2.17
N PRO A 491 24.07 5.51 1.34
CA PRO A 491 24.44 5.06 0.00
C PRO A 491 24.49 6.22 -1.02
N ILE A 492 25.11 7.34 -0.67
CA ILE A 492 25.18 8.57 -1.45
C ILE A 492 26.64 8.94 -1.66
N ALA A 493 27.06 8.97 -2.92
CA ALA A 493 28.37 9.44 -3.34
C ALA A 493 28.38 10.98 -3.36
N LEU A 494 28.57 11.58 -2.20
CA LEU A 494 28.98 12.98 -2.05
C LEU A 494 30.50 12.99 -1.90
N GLY A 495 31.20 13.89 -2.60
CA GLY A 495 32.66 14.01 -2.48
C GLY A 495 33.11 14.31 -1.05
N GLU A 496 34.44 14.36 -0.82
CA GLU A 496 35.09 14.54 0.50
C GLU A 496 34.68 15.81 1.29
N ALA A 497 33.81 16.67 0.74
CA ALA A 497 33.37 17.91 1.35
C ALA A 497 32.34 17.74 2.48
N TYR A 498 31.86 16.52 2.76
CA TYR A 498 30.81 16.26 3.75
C TYR A 498 31.23 15.14 4.70
N ASP A 499 32.02 15.52 5.69
CA ASP A 499 32.57 14.67 6.74
C ASP A 499 31.74 14.82 8.03
N LEU A 500 31.44 13.69 8.68
CA LEU A 500 30.72 13.65 9.96
C LEU A 500 31.68 13.30 11.11
N PRO A 501 31.52 13.88 12.31
CA PRO A 501 32.28 13.48 13.49
C PRO A 501 31.94 12.04 13.86
N VAL A 502 32.96 11.25 14.15
CA VAL A 502 32.84 9.83 14.46
C VAL A 502 33.79 9.39 15.57
N THR A 503 33.32 8.43 16.37
CA THR A 503 34.16 7.60 17.23
C THR A 503 34.66 6.41 16.43
N GLY A 504 35.97 6.15 16.47
CA GLY A 504 36.62 5.11 15.68
C GLY A 504 37.12 3.93 16.50
N TYR A 505 37.17 2.73 15.91
CA TYR A 505 37.88 1.57 16.43
C TYR A 505 38.71 0.94 15.32
N ARG A 506 39.98 0.63 15.60
CA ARG A 506 40.83 -0.07 14.61
C ARG A 506 40.32 -1.48 14.40
N LEU A 507 40.23 -1.93 13.14
CA LEU A 507 39.83 -3.30 12.83
C LEU A 507 41.05 -4.18 12.52
N THR A 508 41.04 -5.41 13.05
CA THR A 508 41.94 -6.47 12.62
C THR A 508 41.22 -7.31 11.57
N LEU A 509 41.69 -7.25 10.33
CA LEU A 509 40.99 -7.80 9.17
C LEU A 509 41.41 -9.25 8.91
N ASP A 510 40.44 -10.10 8.58
CA ASP A 510 40.73 -11.41 8.00
C ASP A 510 41.00 -11.29 6.49
N ARG A 511 40.32 -10.33 5.85
CA ARG A 511 40.47 -9.97 4.43
C ARG A 511 40.28 -8.46 4.27
N VAL A 512 41.11 -7.85 3.42
CA VAL A 512 40.99 -6.42 3.08
C VAL A 512 39.70 -6.21 2.26
N PRO A 513 38.83 -5.26 2.64
CA PRO A 513 37.63 -4.94 1.89
C PRO A 513 37.97 -4.44 0.48
N ASP A 514 37.17 -4.84 -0.51
CA ASP A 514 37.37 -4.40 -1.90
C ASP A 514 36.98 -2.91 -2.10
N GLU A 515 36.13 -2.34 -1.23
CA GLU A 515 35.69 -0.94 -1.26
C GLU A 515 36.30 -0.10 -0.13
N PRO A 516 36.61 1.19 -0.37
CA PRO A 516 37.26 2.06 0.62
C PRO A 516 36.35 2.48 1.78
N THR A 517 35.04 2.44 1.59
CA THR A 517 34.05 2.69 2.66
C THR A 517 32.91 1.70 2.52
N GLY A 518 32.20 1.46 3.62
CA GLY A 518 31.04 0.61 3.58
C GLY A 518 30.34 0.48 4.92
N ALA A 519 29.46 -0.51 4.99
CA ALA A 519 28.65 -0.86 6.13
C ALA A 519 29.34 -1.91 7.01
N ALA A 520 29.12 -1.86 8.32
CA ALA A 520 29.65 -2.84 9.25
C ALA A 520 28.59 -3.27 10.28
N GLU A 521 28.60 -4.54 10.65
CA GLU A 521 27.78 -5.08 11.73
C GLU A 521 28.65 -5.76 12.77
N VAL A 522 28.59 -5.26 14.01
CA VAL A 522 29.31 -5.83 15.15
C VAL A 522 28.40 -6.82 15.87
N ASP A 523 28.82 -8.07 15.99
CA ASP A 523 28.11 -9.09 16.77
C ASP A 523 28.33 -8.86 18.27
N THR A 524 27.24 -8.58 18.98
CA THR A 524 27.25 -8.34 20.44
C THR A 524 26.58 -9.48 21.21
N GLY A 525 26.30 -10.60 20.56
CA GLY A 525 25.72 -11.80 21.14
C GLY A 525 24.20 -11.87 20.99
N ARG A 526 23.53 -12.46 21.98
CA ARG A 526 22.08 -12.68 21.95
C ARG A 526 21.42 -12.01 23.13
N LEU A 527 20.35 -11.26 22.87
CA LEU A 527 19.55 -10.59 23.88
C LEU A 527 18.09 -11.05 23.78
N PRO A 528 17.33 -11.06 24.88
CA PRO A 528 15.88 -11.22 24.84
C PRO A 528 15.22 -10.20 23.91
N LEU A 529 14.19 -10.60 23.17
CA LEU A 529 13.50 -9.73 22.21
C LEU A 529 12.97 -8.43 22.84
N TRP A 530 12.45 -8.47 24.07
CA TRP A 530 12.00 -7.25 24.76
C TRP A 530 13.15 -6.26 24.98
N GLU A 531 14.34 -6.77 25.29
CA GLU A 531 15.53 -5.96 25.56
C GLU A 531 16.06 -5.36 24.25
N VAL A 532 16.06 -6.13 23.16
CA VAL A 532 16.37 -5.59 21.82
C VAL A 532 15.38 -4.52 21.41
N ALA A 533 14.08 -4.74 21.60
CA ALA A 533 13.05 -3.76 21.25
C ALA A 533 13.17 -2.48 22.10
N HIS A 534 13.38 -2.63 23.41
CA HIS A 534 13.60 -1.49 24.32
C HIS A 534 14.84 -0.70 23.90
N ARG A 535 15.96 -1.38 23.66
CA ARG A 535 17.23 -0.73 23.28
C ARG A 535 17.20 -0.11 21.89
N THR A 536 16.50 -0.72 20.94
CA THR A 536 16.42 -0.20 19.57
C THR A 536 15.47 0.99 19.47
N TYR A 537 14.33 0.95 20.17
CA TYR A 537 13.21 1.88 19.91
C TYR A 537 12.84 2.79 21.07
N LEU A 538 13.32 2.53 22.30
CA LEU A 538 12.95 3.31 23.49
C LEU A 538 14.16 4.00 24.13
N SER A 539 15.29 3.32 24.33
CA SER A 539 16.46 3.92 25.00
C SER A 539 17.04 5.15 24.28
N PRO A 540 16.99 5.29 22.94
CA PRO A 540 17.46 6.53 22.30
C PRO A 540 16.64 7.78 22.64
N PHE A 541 15.45 7.61 23.25
CA PHE A 541 14.58 8.72 23.68
C PHE A 541 14.55 8.91 25.21
N LEU A 542 15.24 8.05 25.96
CA LEU A 542 15.28 8.10 27.41
C LEU A 542 16.67 8.59 27.84
N PRO A 543 16.75 9.62 28.69
CA PRO A 543 18.01 10.21 29.13
C PRO A 543 18.84 9.27 30.03
#